data_AF-A0A2V8I7G0-F1
#
_entry.id   AF-A0A2V8I7G0-F1
#
_cell.length_a   1.000
_cell.length_b   1.000
_cell.length_c   1.000
_cell.angle_alpha   90.00
_cell.angle_beta   90.00
_cell.angle_gamma   90.00
#
_symmetry.space_group_name_H-M   'P 1'
#
loop_
_entity.id
_entity.type
_entity.pdbx_description
1 polymer ?
#
loop_
_entity_poly.entity_id
_entity_poly.type
_entity_poly.pdbx_seq_one_letter_code
_entity_poly.pdbx_strand_id
1 'polypeptide(L)'
;MIRTIARYGARHVRGSMAAALKAILHGDGLRGPSIAEFEKRFADYHGMHHAISASYGRMAFYYILKSLNLPRDSEIIFPALTFWVVPEMARVLGFRPKFVDIDPATFNIDPVKMEAAITPNTRVVV
;
A
#
# COMPACT_ATOMS: atom_id res chain seq x y z
N MET A 1 -24.82 5.95 -13.45
CA MET A 1 -24.77 7.34 -12.93
C MET A 1 -23.70 7.36 -11.83
N ILE A 2 -22.49 7.84 -12.12
CA ILE A 2 -21.36 7.84 -11.18
C ILE A 2 -21.69 8.79 -10.02
N ARG A 3 -21.89 8.24 -8.81
CA ARG A 3 -22.36 8.98 -7.62
C ARG A 3 -21.23 9.50 -6.72
N THR A 4 -19.97 9.31 -7.09
CA THR A 4 -18.85 9.61 -6.20
C THR A 4 -17.96 10.68 -6.81
N ILE A 5 -18.23 11.94 -6.45
CA ILE A 5 -17.21 12.98 -6.56
C ILE A 5 -16.17 12.65 -5.50
N ALA A 6 -14.94 12.33 -5.91
CA ALA A 6 -13.82 12.26 -4.99
C ALA A 6 -13.74 13.60 -4.26
N ARG A 7 -14.11 13.62 -2.97
CA ARG A 7 -13.97 14.83 -2.15
C ARG A 7 -12.48 15.04 -1.89
N TYR A 8 -11.86 15.83 -2.75
CA TYR A 8 -10.52 16.36 -2.51
C TYR A 8 -10.58 17.38 -1.36
N GLY A 9 -9.71 17.21 -0.37
CA GLY A 9 -9.62 18.09 0.80
C GLY A 9 -9.01 17.38 2.01
N ALA A 10 -8.33 18.14 2.86
CA ALA A 10 -7.80 17.62 4.12
C ALA A 10 -8.97 17.16 5.00
N ARG A 11 -8.98 15.87 5.35
CA ARG A 11 -9.93 15.32 6.32
C ARG A 11 -9.20 15.14 7.64
N HIS A 12 -9.67 15.85 8.66
CA HIS A 12 -9.18 15.68 10.02
C HIS A 12 -10.28 15.11 10.89
N VAL A 13 -9.91 14.18 11.76
CA VAL A 13 -10.80 13.70 12.81
C VAL A 13 -10.85 14.78 13.89
N ARG A 14 -12.06 15.14 14.35
CA ARG A 14 -12.21 16.15 15.41
C ARG A 14 -11.34 15.77 16.61
N GLY A 15 -10.53 16.71 17.09
CA GLY A 15 -9.63 16.50 18.23
C GLY A 15 -8.28 15.84 17.90
N SER A 16 -8.02 15.42 16.65
CA SER A 16 -6.76 14.74 16.29
C SER A 16 -5.53 15.61 16.53
N MET A 17 -5.64 16.93 16.28
CA MET A 17 -4.52 17.86 16.49
C MET A 17 -4.18 18.02 17.97
N ALA A 18 -5.20 18.11 18.84
CA ALA A 18 -4.99 18.20 20.28
C ALA A 18 -4.37 16.91 20.84
N ALA A 19 -4.82 15.74 20.35
CA ALA A 19 -4.24 14.45 20.72
C ALA A 19 -2.77 14.34 20.28
N ALA A 20 -2.45 14.75 19.05
CA ALA A 20 -1.08 14.75 18.54
C ALA A 20 -0.18 15.70 19.35
N LEU A 21 -0.64 16.93 19.63
CA LEU A 21 0.10 17.88 20.45
C LEU A 21 0.35 17.34 21.86
N LYS A 22 -0.67 16.73 22.48
CA LYS A 22 -0.52 16.09 23.79
C LYS A 22 0.55 15.00 23.77
N ALA A 23 0.53 14.10 22.78
CA ALA A 23 1.56 13.06 22.65
C ALA A 23 2.97 13.65 22.49
N ILE A 24 3.13 14.70 21.68
CA ILE A 24 4.41 15.38 21.49
C ILE A 24 4.89 15.99 22.82
N LEU A 25 4.01 16.70 23.54
CA LEU A 25 4.35 17.34 24.82
C LEU A 25 4.72 16.33 25.92
N HIS A 26 4.19 15.11 25.86
CA HIS A 26 4.56 14.02 26.78
C HIS A 26 5.83 13.25 26.37
N GLY A 27 6.47 13.59 25.24
CA GLY A 27 7.65 12.88 24.73
C GLY A 27 7.33 11.64 23.90
N ASP A 28 6.04 11.35 23.66
CA ASP A 28 5.54 10.17 22.94
C ASP A 28 5.41 10.38 21.43
N GLY A 29 5.81 11.55 20.92
CA GLY A 29 5.60 11.95 19.51
C GLY A 29 6.30 11.07 18.47
N LEU A 30 7.33 10.31 18.85
CA LEU A 30 8.07 9.41 17.95
C LEU A 30 8.00 7.93 18.36
N ARG A 31 7.97 7.62 19.66
CA ARG A 31 8.01 6.26 20.20
C ARG A 31 7.00 6.07 21.35
N GLY A 32 5.80 6.60 21.16
CA GLY A 32 4.69 6.45 22.11
C GLY A 32 3.91 5.14 21.93
N PRO A 33 3.03 4.80 22.89
CA PRO A 33 2.20 3.59 22.84
C PRO A 33 1.17 3.60 21.70
N SER A 34 0.85 4.78 21.17
CA SER A 34 -0.19 5.00 20.15
C SER A 34 0.02 4.17 18.87
N ILE A 35 1.27 3.90 18.48
CA ILE A 35 1.59 3.09 17.29
C ILE A 35 1.16 1.64 17.51
N ALA A 36 1.61 1.03 18.62
CA ALA A 36 1.29 -0.34 18.95
C ALA A 36 -0.22 -0.53 19.20
N GLU A 37 -0.88 0.44 19.84
CA GLU A 37 -2.33 0.41 20.02
C GLU A 37 -3.06 0.46 18.66
N PHE A 38 -2.62 1.35 17.76
CA PHE A 38 -3.20 1.45 16.42
C PHE A 38 -3.02 0.15 15.64
N GLU A 39 -1.81 -0.40 15.61
CA GLU A 39 -1.50 -1.65 14.92
C GLU A 39 -2.35 -2.81 15.44
N LYS A 40 -2.46 -2.97 16.77
CA LYS A 40 -3.33 -3.98 17.37
C LYS A 40 -4.79 -3.81 16.93
N ARG A 41 -5.34 -2.60 17.07
CA ARG A 41 -6.75 -2.32 16.72
C ARG A 41 -7.01 -2.46 15.23
N PHE A 42 -6.04 -2.11 14.39
CA PHE A 42 -6.13 -2.25 12.93
C PHE A 42 -6.11 -3.72 12.51
N ALA A 43 -5.27 -4.54 13.14
CA ALA A 43 -5.24 -5.98 12.95
C ALA A 43 -6.57 -6.62 13.39
N ASP A 44 -7.05 -6.29 14.60
CA ASP A 44 -8.34 -6.78 15.13
C ASP A 44 -9.51 -6.42 14.19
N TYR A 45 -9.55 -5.17 13.68
CA TYR A 45 -10.61 -4.71 12.78
C TYR A 45 -10.64 -5.46 11.44
N HIS A 46 -9.48 -5.84 10.90
CA HIS A 46 -9.38 -6.59 9.64
C HIS A 46 -9.36 -8.12 9.83
N GLY A 47 -9.41 -8.61 11.07
CA GLY A 47 -9.28 -10.03 11.38
C GLY A 47 -7.90 -10.61 11.05
N MET A 48 -6.84 -9.79 11.12
CA MET A 48 -5.47 -10.19 10.83
C MET A 48 -4.68 -10.44 12.12
N HIS A 49 -3.68 -11.31 12.07
CA HIS A 49 -2.78 -11.56 13.22
C HIS A 49 -1.84 -10.40 13.51
N HIS A 50 -1.44 -9.65 12.47
CA HIS A 50 -0.46 -8.58 12.57
C HIS A 50 -0.85 -7.38 11.69
N ALA A 51 -0.48 -6.19 12.14
CA ALA A 51 -0.43 -4.98 11.33
C ALA A 51 0.88 -4.24 11.62
N ILE A 52 1.49 -3.66 10.59
CA ILE A 52 2.72 -2.88 10.72
C ILE A 52 2.47 -1.54 10.06
N SER A 53 2.62 -0.47 10.84
CA SER A 53 2.46 0.90 10.37
C SER A 53 3.71 1.35 9.61
N ALA A 54 3.51 2.22 8.63
CA ALA A 54 4.59 2.88 7.90
C ALA A 54 4.24 4.36 7.70
N SER A 55 5.24 5.18 7.47
CA SER A 55 5.05 6.63 7.31
C SER A 55 4.15 6.97 6.11
N TYR A 56 4.19 6.17 5.05
CA TYR A 56 3.39 6.36 3.83
C TYR A 56 3.10 5.02 3.15
N GLY A 57 2.02 4.95 2.36
CA GLY A 57 1.65 3.72 1.62
C GLY A 57 2.75 3.20 0.69
N ARG A 58 3.50 4.09 0.02
CA ARG A 58 4.64 3.68 -0.81
C ARG A 58 5.75 2.98 -0.02
N MET A 59 5.98 3.41 1.22
CA MET A 59 7.00 2.80 2.08
C MET A 59 6.52 1.47 2.63
N ALA A 60 5.24 1.36 2.99
CA ALA A 60 4.64 0.06 3.33
C ALA A 60 4.84 -0.94 2.19
N PHE A 61 4.49 -0.56 0.96
CA PHE A 61 4.67 -1.41 -0.21
C PHE A 61 6.15 -1.77 -0.48
N TYR A 62 7.05 -0.79 -0.38
CA TYR A 62 8.50 -1.03 -0.48
C TYR A 62 8.98 -2.07 0.55
N TYR A 63 8.57 -1.96 1.82
CA TYR A 63 8.97 -2.92 2.86
C TYR A 63 8.36 -4.30 2.65
N ILE A 64 7.11 -4.39 2.18
CA ILE A 64 6.48 -5.66 1.80
C ILE A 64 7.33 -6.34 0.74
N LEU A 65 7.61 -5.66 -0.38
CA LEU A 65 8.41 -6.23 -1.46
C LEU A 65 9.83 -6.61 -1.01
N LYS A 66 10.48 -5.78 -0.19
CA LYS A 66 11.81 -6.07 0.34
C LYS A 66 11.80 -7.30 1.25
N SER A 67 10.74 -7.52 2.02
CA SER A 67 10.61 -8.66 2.94
C SER A 67 10.46 -10.01 2.22
N LEU A 68 9.96 -10.01 0.98
CA LEU A 68 9.81 -11.23 0.17
C LEU A 68 11.15 -11.82 -0.27
N ASN A 69 12.26 -11.08 -0.14
CA ASN A 69 13.62 -11.53 -0.47
C ASN A 69 13.72 -12.21 -1.85
N LEU A 70 13.07 -11.62 -2.85
CA LEU A 70 13.00 -12.16 -4.21
C LEU A 70 14.33 -11.95 -4.95
N PRO A 71 14.66 -12.82 -5.92
CA PRO A 71 15.80 -12.60 -6.80
C PRO A 71 15.71 -11.25 -7.52
N ARG A 72 16.87 -10.63 -7.79
CA ARG A 72 16.95 -9.47 -8.68
C ARG A 72 16.32 -9.79 -10.03
N ASP A 73 15.77 -8.78 -10.69
CA ASP A 73 15.09 -8.91 -11.98
C ASP A 73 13.79 -9.74 -11.96
N SER A 74 13.30 -10.16 -10.77
CA SER A 74 11.98 -10.79 -10.63
C SER A 74 10.88 -9.93 -11.25
N GLU A 75 9.95 -10.56 -11.95
CA GLU A 75 8.85 -9.88 -12.62
C GLU A 75 7.69 -9.66 -11.64
N ILE A 76 7.18 -8.42 -11.60
CA ILE A 76 6.07 -8.00 -10.73
C ILE A 76 4.98 -7.42 -11.63
N ILE A 77 3.79 -8.02 -11.59
CA ILE A 77 2.66 -7.60 -12.42
C ILE A 77 1.89 -6.48 -11.72
N PHE A 78 1.53 -5.44 -12.48
CA PHE A 78 0.72 -4.31 -12.05
C PHE A 78 -0.38 -4.01 -13.07
N PRO A 79 -1.54 -3.46 -12.66
CA PRO A 79 -2.45 -2.80 -13.60
C PRO A 79 -1.75 -1.59 -14.25
N ALA A 80 -1.96 -1.42 -15.55
CA ALA A 80 -1.46 -0.27 -16.31
C ALA A 80 -2.07 1.05 -15.80
N LEU A 81 -3.30 1.00 -15.29
CA LEU A 81 -3.95 2.11 -14.60
C LEU A 81 -3.71 2.02 -13.08
N THR A 82 -2.60 2.59 -12.60
CA THR A 82 -2.28 2.70 -11.17
C THR A 82 -1.51 3.98 -10.86
N PHE A 83 -1.33 4.31 -9.58
CA PHE A 83 -0.49 5.43 -9.19
C PHE A 83 0.99 5.09 -9.43
N TRP A 84 1.68 5.89 -10.24
CA TRP A 84 3.03 5.60 -10.77
C TRP A 84 4.08 5.26 -9.70
N VAL A 85 3.92 5.75 -8.46
CA VAL A 85 4.85 5.47 -7.36
C VAL A 85 4.85 3.99 -6.98
N VAL A 86 3.76 3.26 -7.18
CA VAL A 86 3.65 1.84 -6.83
C VAL A 86 4.64 0.97 -7.64
N PRO A 87 4.59 0.94 -8.99
CA PRO A 87 5.58 0.19 -9.78
C PRO A 87 7.01 0.74 -9.63
N GLU A 88 7.15 2.05 -9.36
CA GLU A 88 8.47 2.64 -9.12
C GLU A 88 9.16 2.05 -7.88
N MET A 89 8.43 1.73 -6.81
CA MET A 89 9.04 1.08 -5.63
C MET A 89 9.59 -0.31 -5.95
N ALA A 90 8.93 -1.07 -6.83
CA ALA A 90 9.46 -2.35 -7.31
C ALA A 90 10.73 -2.15 -8.15
N ARG A 91 10.73 -1.16 -9.05
CA ARG A 91 11.90 -0.81 -9.86
C ARG A 91 13.10 -0.40 -8.99
N VAL A 92 12.88 0.42 -7.95
CA VAL A 92 13.93 0.84 -6.99
C VAL A 92 14.55 -0.36 -6.26
N LEU A 93 13.78 -1.42 -6.01
CA LEU A 93 14.27 -2.67 -5.42
C LEU A 93 14.98 -3.59 -6.42
N GLY A 94 15.07 -3.21 -7.70
CA GLY A 94 15.71 -4.01 -8.74
C GLY A 94 14.81 -5.08 -9.36
N PHE A 95 13.50 -4.98 -9.19
CA PHE A 95 12.51 -5.83 -9.85
C PHE A 95 12.08 -5.26 -11.19
N ARG A 96 11.41 -6.08 -12.01
CA ARG A 96 10.90 -5.73 -13.34
C ARG A 96 9.39 -5.54 -13.31
N PRO A 97 8.87 -4.31 -13.36
CA PRO A 97 7.44 -4.07 -13.51
C PRO A 97 6.95 -4.60 -14.87
N LYS A 98 5.84 -5.33 -14.85
CA LYS A 98 5.09 -5.75 -16.03
C LYS A 98 3.67 -5.21 -15.92
N PHE A 99 3.25 -4.45 -16.94
CA PHE A 99 1.94 -3.83 -16.95
C PHE A 99 0.93 -4.69 -17.68
N VAL A 100 -0.24 -4.84 -17.08
CA VAL A 100 -1.40 -5.55 -17.64
C VAL A 100 -2.55 -4.57 -17.71
N ASP A 101 -3.32 -4.66 -18.79
CA ASP A 101 -4.46 -3.80 -19.02
C ASP A 101 -5.59 -4.06 -18.01
N ILE A 102 -6.51 -3.10 -17.90
CA ILE A 102 -7.62 -3.14 -16.94
C ILE A 102 -8.92 -3.64 -17.57
N ASP A 103 -9.85 -4.06 -16.71
CA ASP A 103 -11.26 -4.18 -17.05
C ASP A 103 -11.91 -2.78 -17.04
N PRO A 104 -12.43 -2.27 -18.18
CA PRO A 104 -13.01 -0.93 -18.26
C PRO A 104 -14.29 -0.77 -17.44
N ALA A 105 -14.95 -1.86 -17.02
CA ALA A 105 -16.14 -1.78 -16.18
C ALA A 105 -15.80 -1.52 -14.70
N THR A 106 -14.63 -1.98 -14.24
CA THR A 106 -14.22 -1.90 -12.83
C THR A 106 -13.00 -1.00 -12.58
N PHE A 107 -12.24 -0.69 -13.64
CA PHE A 107 -10.94 -0.02 -13.59
C PHE A 107 -9.85 -0.76 -12.78
N ASN A 108 -10.09 -2.03 -12.44
CA ASN A 108 -9.11 -2.92 -11.83
C ASN A 108 -8.39 -3.75 -12.91
N ILE A 109 -7.30 -4.42 -12.54
CA ILE A 109 -6.58 -5.32 -13.44
C ILE A 109 -7.54 -6.37 -14.05
N ASP A 110 -7.46 -6.57 -15.36
CA ASP A 110 -8.25 -7.61 -16.02
C ASP A 110 -7.69 -8.99 -15.63
N PRO A 111 -8.47 -9.87 -14.97
CA PRO A 111 -7.97 -11.14 -14.45
C PRO A 111 -7.53 -12.10 -15.57
N VAL A 112 -8.19 -12.08 -16.73
CA VAL A 112 -7.85 -12.96 -17.87
C VAL A 112 -6.53 -12.49 -18.50
N LYS A 113 -6.38 -11.19 -18.70
CA LYS A 113 -5.11 -10.62 -19.22
C LYS A 113 -3.97 -10.78 -18.21
N MET A 114 -4.27 -10.72 -16.91
CA MET A 114 -3.29 -10.94 -15.84
C MET A 114 -2.79 -12.37 -15.86
N GLU A 115 -3.69 -13.36 -15.92
CA GLU A 115 -3.31 -14.77 -15.98
C GLU A 115 -2.45 -15.08 -17.22
N ALA A 116 -2.84 -14.55 -18.39
CA ALA A 116 -2.06 -14.68 -19.61
C ALA A 116 -0.69 -13.99 -19.58
N ALA A 117 -0.49 -13.01 -18.68
CA ALA A 117 0.76 -12.30 -18.51
C ALA A 117 1.73 -13.01 -17.56
N ILE A 118 1.33 -14.07 -16.86
CA ILE A 118 2.22 -14.81 -15.96
C ILE A 118 3.30 -15.55 -16.77
N THR A 119 4.53 -15.47 -16.29
CA THR A 119 5.72 -16.13 -16.85
C THR A 119 6.46 -16.91 -15.76
N PRO A 120 7.43 -17.77 -16.11
CA PRO A 120 8.29 -18.41 -15.11
C PRO A 120 9.08 -17.43 -14.21
N ASN A 121 9.22 -16.17 -14.63
CA ASN A 121 9.90 -15.11 -13.87
C ASN A 121 8.95 -14.29 -12.99
N THR A 122 7.63 -14.45 -13.12
CA THR A 122 6.65 -13.75 -12.28
C THR A 122 6.77 -14.20 -10.84
N ARG A 123 6.80 -13.25 -9.90
CA ARG A 123 6.88 -13.53 -8.46
C ARG A 123 5.77 -12.88 -7.64
N VAL A 124 5.22 -11.77 -8.12
CA VAL A 124 4.19 -11.00 -7.40
C VAL A 124 3.20 -10.44 -8.41
N VAL A 125 1.93 -10.42 -8.00
CA VAL A 125 0.85 -9.66 -8.66
C VAL A 125 0.35 -8.64 -7.63
N VAL A 126 0.19 -7.39 -8.07
CA VAL A 126 -0.22 -6.25 -7.24
C VAL A 126 -1.58 -5.74 -7.67
#